data_AF-A0A434EQ31-F1
#
_entry.id   AF-A0A434EQ31-F1
#
_cell.length_a   1.000
_cell.length_b   1.000
_cell.length_c   1.000
_cell.angle_alpha   90.00
_cell.angle_beta   90.00
_cell.angle_gamma   90.00
#
_symmetry.space_group_name_H-M   'P 1'
#
loop_
_entity.id
_entity.type
_entity.pdbx_description
1 polymer ?
#
loop_
_entity_poly.entity_id
_entity_poly.type
_entity_poly.pdbx_seq_one_letter_code
_entity_poly.pdbx_strand_id
1 'polypeptide(L)'
;TYTLPKTSGPVPAAVQKSWDVFAAGLAAHEKVHGDTIVDMVRKIETATIGLSVPDDPGCKKIRTEMTRRLAELSQAQRQASRDFDRVEFAPRGNLQQLIVNLLMGR
;
A
#
# COMPACT_ATOMS: atom_id res chain seq x y z
N THR A 1 -3.72 1.76 -10.36
CA THR A 1 -5.17 1.51 -10.14
C THR A 1 -5.32 0.52 -9.00
N TYR A 2 -6.44 0.50 -8.30
CA TYR A 2 -6.70 -0.45 -7.20
C TYR A 2 -7.57 -1.60 -7.69
N THR A 3 -7.29 -2.81 -7.21
CA THR A 3 -8.12 -3.99 -7.46
C THR A 3 -8.93 -4.26 -6.20
N LEU A 4 -10.21 -3.92 -6.24
CA LEU A 4 -11.12 -4.08 -5.11
C LEU A 4 -12.08 -5.25 -5.36
N PRO A 5 -12.46 -6.00 -4.30
CA PRO A 5 -13.42 -7.08 -4.43
C PRO A 5 -14.79 -6.53 -4.81
N LYS A 6 -15.61 -7.40 -5.42
CA LYS A 6 -17.00 -7.12 -5.80
C LYS A 6 -17.85 -8.31 -5.37
N THR A 7 -19.13 -8.08 -5.15
CA THR A 7 -20.08 -9.18 -5.00
C THR A 7 -20.16 -9.99 -6.29
N SER A 8 -20.37 -11.30 -6.19
CA SER A 8 -20.48 -12.21 -7.35
C SER A 8 -21.81 -12.07 -8.11
N GLY A 9 -22.74 -11.27 -7.59
CA GLY A 9 -24.06 -11.03 -8.15
C GLY A 9 -24.90 -10.17 -7.20
N PRO A 10 -26.21 -10.03 -7.49
CA PRO A 10 -27.14 -9.33 -6.60
C PRO A 10 -27.19 -9.98 -5.22
N VAL A 11 -27.23 -9.17 -4.17
CA VAL A 11 -27.38 -9.61 -2.77
C VAL A 11 -28.62 -8.94 -2.16
N PRO A 12 -29.19 -9.49 -1.07
CA PRO A 12 -30.28 -8.82 -0.36
C PRO A 12 -29.91 -7.39 0.06
N ALA A 13 -30.87 -6.47 0.06
CA ALA A 13 -30.62 -5.05 0.29
C ALA A 13 -29.88 -4.75 1.61
N ALA A 14 -30.17 -5.50 2.68
CA ALA A 14 -29.46 -5.38 3.96
C ALA A 14 -27.97 -5.73 3.84
N VAL A 15 -27.63 -6.77 3.06
CA VAL A 15 -26.26 -7.19 2.78
C VAL A 15 -25.54 -6.18 1.89
N GLN A 16 -26.26 -5.62 0.89
CA GLN A 16 -25.70 -4.59 0.02
C GLN A 16 -25.25 -3.37 0.84
N LYS A 17 -26.06 -2.93 1.81
CA LYS A 17 -25.74 -1.76 2.64
C LYS A 17 -24.45 -1.96 3.45
N SER A 18 -24.30 -3.10 4.13
CA SER A 18 -23.08 -3.40 4.89
C SER A 18 -21.87 -3.61 3.96
N TRP A 19 -22.10 -4.18 2.77
CA TRP A 19 -21.06 -4.32 1.74
C TRP A 19 -20.54 -2.96 1.26
N ASP A 20 -21.43 -2.00 0.99
CA ASP A 20 -21.02 -0.69 0.49
C ASP A 20 -20.13 0.06 1.50
N VAL A 21 -20.47 -0.03 2.79
CA VAL A 21 -19.66 0.53 3.88
C VAL A 21 -18.28 -0.14 3.94
N PHE A 22 -18.25 -1.48 3.91
CA PHE A 22 -17.00 -2.23 3.90
C PHE A 22 -16.13 -1.88 2.68
N ALA A 23 -16.73 -1.86 1.48
CA ALA A 23 -16.03 -1.59 0.23
C ALA A 23 -15.45 -0.18 0.18
N ALA A 24 -16.17 0.82 0.69
CA ALA A 24 -15.67 2.18 0.80
C ALA A 24 -14.49 2.28 1.78
N GLY A 25 -14.58 1.62 2.93
CA GLY A 25 -13.50 1.56 3.91
C GLY A 25 -12.27 0.83 3.39
N LEU A 26 -12.45 -0.30 2.69
CA LEU A 26 -11.37 -1.02 2.03
C LEU A 26 -10.70 -0.16 0.96
N ALA A 27 -11.47 0.56 0.13
CA ALA A 27 -10.91 1.49 -0.85
C ALA A 27 -10.05 2.59 -0.20
N ALA A 28 -10.48 3.11 0.95
CA ALA A 28 -9.72 4.09 1.72
C ALA A 28 -8.42 3.50 2.30
N HIS A 29 -8.48 2.26 2.80
CA HIS A 29 -7.31 1.50 3.26
C HIS A 29 -6.28 1.31 2.14
N GLU A 30 -6.71 0.82 0.98
CA GLU A 30 -5.82 0.63 -0.18
C GLU A 30 -5.21 1.95 -0.68
N LYS A 31 -5.92 3.07 -0.53
CA LYS A 31 -5.38 4.39 -0.87
C LYS A 31 -4.16 4.75 -0.02
N VAL A 32 -4.13 4.36 1.26
CA VAL A 32 -2.96 4.60 2.13
C VAL A 32 -1.74 3.84 1.61
N HIS A 33 -1.92 2.58 1.19
CA HIS A 33 -0.84 1.83 0.52
C HIS A 33 -0.38 2.52 -0.76
N GLY A 34 -1.33 2.99 -1.58
CA GLY A 34 -1.04 3.73 -2.81
C GLY A 34 -0.22 5.00 -2.55
N ASP A 35 -0.64 5.83 -1.60
CA ASP A 35 0.07 7.06 -1.21
C ASP A 35 1.49 6.74 -0.69
N THR A 36 1.65 5.64 0.05
CA THR A 36 2.96 5.18 0.55
C THR A 36 3.89 4.73 -0.58
N ILE A 37 3.36 4.12 -1.65
CA ILE A 37 4.14 3.79 -2.86
C ILE A 37 4.55 5.06 -3.60
N VAL A 38 3.65 6.04 -3.74
CA VAL A 38 3.96 7.33 -4.38
C VAL A 38 5.09 8.04 -3.62
N ASP A 39 5.04 8.04 -2.29
CA ASP A 39 6.11 8.59 -1.46
C ASP A 39 7.45 7.86 -1.66
N MET A 40 7.43 6.52 -1.73
CA MET A 40 8.63 5.74 -2.06
C MET A 40 9.23 6.16 -3.41
N VAL A 41 8.41 6.37 -4.45
CA VAL A 41 8.88 6.81 -5.77
C VAL A 41 9.51 8.20 -5.69
N ARG A 42 8.92 9.15 -4.98
CA ARG A 42 9.50 10.49 -4.78
C ARG A 42 10.85 10.43 -4.07
N LYS A 43 10.99 9.53 -3.09
CA LYS A 43 12.28 9.28 -2.41
C LYS A 43 13.31 8.65 -3.34
N ILE A 44 12.89 7.76 -4.24
CA ILE A 44 13.77 7.19 -5.28
C ILE A 44 14.26 8.29 -6.21
N GLU A 45 13.37 9.15 -6.70
CA GLU A 45 13.74 10.29 -7.56
C GLU A 45 14.77 11.18 -6.86
N THR A 46 14.49 11.56 -5.61
CA THR A 46 15.39 12.37 -4.79
C THR A 46 16.76 11.71 -4.60
N ALA A 47 16.79 10.38 -4.43
CA ALA A 47 18.01 9.63 -4.17
C ALA A 47 18.84 9.31 -5.42
N THR A 48 18.28 9.46 -6.63
CA THR A 48 18.88 8.97 -7.89
C THR A 48 19.08 10.05 -8.94
N ILE A 49 18.27 11.12 -8.98
CA ILE A 49 18.48 12.24 -9.90
C ILE A 49 19.79 12.94 -9.55
N GLY A 50 20.69 13.06 -10.53
CA GLY A 50 22.03 13.63 -10.36
C GLY A 50 23.04 12.70 -9.68
N LEU A 51 22.67 11.45 -9.37
CA LEU A 51 23.62 10.47 -8.85
C LEU A 51 24.70 10.20 -9.90
N SER A 52 25.95 10.35 -9.49
CA SER A 52 27.12 10.01 -10.29
C SER A 52 28.12 9.24 -9.44
N VAL A 53 28.89 8.37 -10.09
CA VAL A 53 29.99 7.65 -9.45
C VAL A 53 31.24 7.82 -10.32
N PRO A 54 32.36 8.31 -9.77
CA PRO A 54 33.57 8.54 -10.56
C PRO A 54 34.18 7.23 -11.07
N ASP A 55 34.90 7.33 -12.19
CA ASP A 55 35.63 6.23 -12.82
C ASP A 55 34.76 5.00 -13.09
N ASP A 56 33.57 5.22 -13.66
CA ASP A 56 32.61 4.15 -13.97
C ASP A 56 32.16 4.14 -15.45
N PRO A 57 33.09 4.00 -16.42
CA PRO A 57 32.75 4.04 -17.85
C PRO A 57 31.80 2.92 -18.31
N GLY A 58 31.61 1.88 -17.49
CA GLY A 58 30.69 0.77 -17.75
C GLY A 58 29.41 0.80 -16.92
N CYS A 59 29.15 1.88 -16.17
CA CYS A 59 27.99 2.03 -15.27
C CYS A 59 27.81 0.86 -14.28
N LYS A 60 28.89 0.20 -13.86
CA LYS A 60 28.82 -0.95 -12.95
C LYS A 60 28.70 -0.48 -11.51
N LYS A 61 29.53 0.49 -11.11
CA LYS A 61 29.53 1.03 -9.75
C LYS A 61 28.22 1.77 -9.45
N ILE A 62 27.76 2.61 -10.37
CA ILE A 62 26.49 3.35 -10.22
C ILE A 62 25.29 2.41 -10.18
N ARG A 63 25.29 1.32 -10.96
CA ARG A 63 24.21 0.32 -10.91
C ARG A 63 24.14 -0.34 -9.54
N THR A 64 25.28 -0.75 -8.97
CA THR A 64 25.34 -1.32 -7.62
C THR A 64 24.82 -0.32 -6.58
N GLU A 65 25.27 0.93 -6.62
CA GLU A 65 24.86 1.95 -5.68
C GLU A 65 23.37 2.30 -5.79
N MET A 66 22.87 2.46 -7.03
CA MET A 66 21.45 2.69 -7.27
C MET A 66 20.63 1.50 -6.77
N THR A 67 21.04 0.27 -7.05
CA THR A 67 20.33 -0.94 -6.61
C THR A 67 20.26 -1.02 -5.08
N ARG A 68 21.34 -0.67 -4.39
CA ARG A 68 21.37 -0.59 -2.92
C ARG A 68 20.35 0.41 -2.39
N ARG A 69 20.34 1.64 -2.91
CA ARG A 69 19.37 2.69 -2.52
C ARG A 69 17.93 2.27 -2.76
N LEU A 70 17.65 1.69 -3.94
CA LEU A 70 16.32 1.20 -4.29
C LEU A 70 15.86 0.08 -3.35
N ALA A 71 16.76 -0.84 -2.98
CA ALA A 71 16.46 -1.93 -2.07
C ALA A 71 16.10 -1.41 -0.67
N GLU A 72 16.86 -0.45 -0.14
CA GLU A 72 16.59 0.18 1.15
C GLU A 72 15.23 0.90 1.17
N LEU A 73 14.93 1.68 0.14
CA LEU A 73 13.65 2.39 0.01
C LEU A 73 12.47 1.42 -0.13
N SER A 74 12.64 0.33 -0.89
CA SER A 74 11.63 -0.73 -1.02
C SER A 74 11.39 -1.47 0.29
N GLN A 75 12.43 -1.72 1.08
CA GLN A 75 12.28 -2.36 2.39
C GLN A 75 11.56 -1.43 3.37
N ALA A 76 11.90 -0.15 3.38
CA ALA A 76 11.24 0.86 4.21
C ALA A 76 9.74 0.99 3.86
N GLN A 77 9.40 1.05 2.57
CA GLN A 77 8.01 1.05 2.10
C GLN A 77 7.24 -0.18 2.60
N ARG A 78 7.83 -1.37 2.44
CA ARG A 78 7.21 -2.63 2.89
C ARG A 78 7.03 -2.68 4.40
N GLN A 79 7.98 -2.14 5.17
CA GLN A 79 7.85 -2.06 6.62
C GLN A 79 6.71 -1.12 7.02
N ALA A 80 6.66 0.08 6.45
CA ALA A 80 5.58 1.04 6.70
C ALA A 80 4.20 0.45 6.36
N SER A 81 4.09 -0.28 5.24
CA SER A 81 2.86 -0.99 4.86
C SER A 81 2.44 -2.00 5.94
N ARG A 82 3.34 -2.87 6.40
CA ARG A 82 3.04 -3.86 7.43
C ARG A 82 2.69 -3.24 8.78
N ASP A 83 3.35 -2.15 9.14
CA ASP A 83 3.08 -1.45 10.39
C ASP A 83 1.69 -0.80 10.38
N PHE A 84 1.29 -0.23 9.24
CA PHE A 84 -0.07 0.26 9.05
C PHE A 84 -1.09 -0.88 9.15
N ASP A 85 -0.89 -1.99 8.44
CA ASP A 85 -1.78 -3.15 8.47
C ASP A 85 -1.95 -3.70 9.88
N ARG A 86 -0.85 -3.78 10.64
CA ARG A 86 -0.88 -4.23 12.03
C ARG A 86 -1.81 -3.40 12.90
N VAL A 87 -1.92 -2.09 12.67
CA VAL A 87 -2.84 -1.21 13.40
C VAL A 87 -4.27 -1.36 12.86
N GLU A 88 -4.45 -1.40 11.55
CA GLU A 88 -5.77 -1.52 10.90
C GLU A 88 -6.49 -2.83 11.25
N PHE A 89 -5.74 -3.91 11.39
CA PHE A 89 -6.23 -5.24 11.74
C PHE A 89 -6.13 -5.59 13.23
N ALA A 90 -5.59 -4.70 14.07
CA ALA A 90 -5.55 -4.90 15.52
C ALA A 90 -6.97 -5.06 16.10
N PRO A 91 -7.14 -5.57 17.33
CA PRO A 91 -8.42 -5.54 18.01
C PRO A 91 -8.99 -4.12 18.05
N ARG A 92 -10.19 -3.92 17.49
CA ARG A 92 -10.83 -2.60 17.30
C ARG A 92 -10.11 -1.68 16.29
N GLY A 93 -9.21 -2.21 15.47
CA GLY A 93 -8.67 -1.51 14.32
C GLY A 93 -9.76 -1.23 13.28
N ASN A 94 -9.53 -0.24 12.40
CA ASN A 94 -10.55 0.22 11.46
C ASN A 94 -11.02 -0.91 10.53
N LEU A 95 -10.09 -1.57 9.85
CA LEU A 95 -10.42 -2.64 8.91
C LEU A 95 -10.98 -3.87 9.62
N GLN A 96 -10.49 -4.18 10.83
CA GLN A 96 -11.06 -5.24 11.68
C GLN A 96 -12.55 -4.97 11.99
N GLN A 97 -12.90 -3.74 12.37
CA GLN A 97 -14.29 -3.37 12.65
C GLN A 97 -15.17 -3.41 11.40
N LEU A 98 -14.65 -2.95 10.25
CA LEU A 98 -15.37 -3.02 8.97
C LEU A 98 -15.71 -4.47 8.60
N ILE A 99 -14.78 -5.41 8.79
CA ILE A 99 -15.02 -6.85 8.57
C ILE A 99 -16.10 -7.36 9.52
N VAL A 100 -16.03 -7.05 10.81
CA VAL A 100 -17.03 -7.50 11.78
C VAL A 100 -18.41 -6.93 11.44
N ASN A 101 -18.51 -5.65 11.10
CA ASN A 101 -19.78 -5.03 10.74
C ASN A 101 -20.38 -5.66 9.48
N LEU A 102 -19.55 -5.96 8.48
CA LEU A 102 -19.98 -6.70 7.29
C LEU A 102 -20.57 -8.07 7.66
N LEU A 103 -19.89 -8.84 8.51
CA LEU A 103 -20.35 -10.17 8.93
C LEU A 103 -21.62 -10.12 9.78
N MET A 104 -21.83 -9.04 10.53
CA MET A 104 -22.98 -8.84 11.39
C MET A 104 -24.15 -8.11 10.68
N GLY A 105 -23.98 -7.71 9.42
CA GLY A 105 -24.98 -6.98 8.64
C GLY A 105 -25.30 -5.59 9.20
N ARG A 106 -24.28 -4.89 9.71
CA ARG A 106 -24.41 -3.55 10.32
C ARG A 106 -23.78 -2.46 9.45
#